data_AF-A0A2N1RB28-F1
#
_entry.id   AF-A0A2N1RB28-F1
#
_cell.length_a   1.000
_cell.length_b   1.000
_cell.length_c   1.000
_cell.angle_alpha   90.00
_cell.angle_beta   90.00
_cell.angle_gamma   90.00
#
_symmetry.space_group_name_H-M   'P 1'
#
loop_
_entity.id
_entity.type
_entity.pdbx_description
1 polymer ?
#
loop_
_entity_poly.entity_id
_entity_poly.type
_entity_poly.pdbx_seq_one_letter_code
_entity_poly.pdbx_strand_id
1 'polypeptide(L)'
;MEASFSLSATSSLIFGPTELFNLPRLVSSRGFAHLALVVSPSFQRSSAAATLLAKLQSQGIATTLFPVTGEPTVEQIDALSAAVASCKADAVVGIGGGSVLDTAKAVSVMAWQLTLHGEISVLRYLEGVGDLPPPSQRLPLIAIPTTA
;
A
#
# COMPACT_ATOMS: atom_id res chain seq x y z
N MET A 1 21.17 -29.50 20.25
CA MET A 1 20.14 -28.91 19.37
C MET A 1 20.66 -27.56 18.95
N GLU A 2 21.08 -27.40 17.70
CA GLU A 2 21.31 -26.06 17.16
C GLU A 2 19.96 -25.38 16.99
N ALA A 3 19.82 -24.17 17.53
CA ALA A 3 18.62 -23.37 17.34
C ALA A 3 18.55 -22.94 15.87
N SER A 4 17.66 -23.55 15.10
CA SER A 4 17.36 -23.11 13.74
C SER A 4 16.59 -21.80 13.78
N PHE A 5 17.07 -20.77 13.09
CA PHE A 5 16.34 -19.51 12.88
C PHE A 5 16.16 -19.24 11.39
N SER A 6 15.14 -18.46 11.05
CA SER A 6 14.92 -17.94 9.69
C SER A 6 14.60 -16.45 9.77
N LEU A 7 15.03 -15.69 8.76
CA LEU A 7 14.77 -14.26 8.62
C LEU A 7 14.08 -14.00 7.29
N SER A 8 12.82 -13.58 7.35
CA SER A 8 12.07 -13.12 6.18
C SER A 8 12.18 -11.61 6.08
N ALA A 9 13.05 -11.13 5.20
CA ALA A 9 13.27 -9.70 4.98
C ALA A 9 12.46 -9.17 3.79
N THR A 10 12.16 -7.87 3.80
CA THR A 10 11.66 -7.16 2.61
C THR A 10 12.70 -7.21 1.51
N SER A 11 12.28 -7.41 0.26
CA SER A 11 13.16 -7.52 -0.90
C SER A 11 13.98 -6.26 -1.20
N SER A 12 13.56 -5.09 -0.69
CA SER A 12 14.28 -3.83 -0.81
C SER A 12 14.01 -2.97 0.41
N LEU A 13 15.08 -2.46 1.05
CA LEU A 13 15.03 -1.48 2.12
C LEU A 13 15.88 -0.28 1.72
N ILE A 14 15.24 0.88 1.60
CA ILE A 14 15.88 2.14 1.20
C ILE A 14 15.75 3.09 2.37
N PHE A 15 16.87 3.64 2.81
CA PHE A 15 16.95 4.53 3.96
C PHE A 15 17.83 5.73 3.62
N GLY A 16 17.49 6.87 4.18
CA GLY A 16 18.23 8.11 3.97
C GLY A 16 17.33 9.33 4.06
N PRO A 17 17.93 10.51 4.27
CA PRO A 17 17.19 11.75 4.16
C PRO A 17 16.63 11.89 2.75
N THR A 18 15.41 12.40 2.61
CA THR A 18 14.78 12.76 1.32
C THR A 18 14.46 11.59 0.37
N GLU A 19 14.60 10.33 0.81
CA GLU A 19 14.33 9.14 -0.02
C GLU A 19 12.89 9.05 -0.55
N LEU A 20 11.92 9.71 0.11
CA LEU A 20 10.56 9.90 -0.41
C LEU A 20 10.57 10.38 -1.87
N PHE A 21 11.48 11.30 -2.21
CA PHE A 21 11.54 11.92 -3.54
C PHE A 21 12.24 11.05 -4.59
N ASN A 22 12.77 9.89 -4.21
CA ASN A 22 13.22 8.86 -5.14
C ASN A 22 12.08 7.96 -5.63
N LEU A 23 10.88 8.05 -5.03
CA LEU A 23 9.71 7.25 -5.42
C LEU A 23 9.40 7.30 -6.93
N PRO A 24 9.37 8.47 -7.61
CA PRO A 24 9.09 8.53 -9.06
C PRO A 24 10.06 7.67 -9.90
N ARG A 25 11.35 7.68 -9.55
CA ARG A 25 12.35 6.84 -10.21
C ARG A 25 12.09 5.35 -9.96
N LEU A 26 11.76 4.99 -8.72
CA LEU A 26 11.54 3.59 -8.32
C LEU A 26 10.28 2.97 -8.93
N VAL A 27 9.24 3.77 -9.19
CA VAL A 27 8.01 3.29 -9.83
C VAL A 27 8.17 3.27 -11.35
N SER A 28 8.82 4.28 -11.93
CA SER A 28 9.13 4.31 -13.37
C SER A 28 10.02 3.14 -13.79
N SER A 29 11.03 2.79 -13.00
CA SER A 29 11.92 1.66 -13.32
C SER A 29 11.22 0.29 -13.28
N ARG A 30 10.02 0.22 -12.71
CA ARG A 30 9.16 -0.98 -12.69
C ARG A 30 8.05 -0.93 -13.75
N GLY A 31 7.98 0.14 -14.53
CA GLY A 31 6.93 0.35 -15.53
C GLY A 31 5.56 0.70 -14.95
N PHE A 32 5.49 1.13 -13.68
CA PHE A 32 4.23 1.55 -13.06
C PHE A 32 3.85 2.94 -13.56
N ALA A 33 2.61 3.07 -14.03
CA ALA A 33 2.04 4.29 -14.58
C ALA A 33 0.92 4.87 -13.71
N HIS A 34 0.30 4.08 -12.82
CA HIS A 34 -0.74 4.54 -11.90
C HIS A 34 -0.57 3.96 -10.49
N LEU A 35 -0.46 4.83 -9.49
CA LEU A 35 -0.33 4.46 -8.08
C LEU A 35 -1.60 4.73 -7.27
N ALA A 36 -1.98 3.79 -6.41
CA ALA A 36 -2.93 4.02 -5.33
C ALA A 36 -2.16 4.43 -4.05
N LEU A 37 -2.29 5.70 -3.65
CA LEU A 37 -1.61 6.25 -2.49
C LEU A 37 -2.51 6.19 -1.26
N VAL A 38 -2.25 5.24 -0.35
CA VAL A 38 -2.89 5.16 0.97
C VAL A 38 -2.10 6.02 1.94
N VAL A 39 -2.68 7.11 2.43
CA VAL A 39 -1.94 8.17 3.12
C VAL A 39 -2.59 8.62 4.42
N SER A 40 -1.79 9.11 5.37
CA SER A 40 -2.35 9.85 6.50
C SER A 40 -2.86 11.23 6.05
N PRO A 41 -3.92 11.79 6.68
CA PRO A 41 -4.37 13.14 6.38
C PRO A 41 -3.31 14.21 6.67
N SER A 42 -2.43 13.98 7.65
CA SER A 42 -1.33 14.89 7.96
C SER A 42 -0.30 14.93 6.83
N PHE A 43 0.05 13.77 6.25
CA PHE A 43 0.92 13.72 5.08
C PHE A 43 0.25 14.41 3.89
N GLN A 44 -1.01 14.11 3.60
CA GLN A 44 -1.73 14.71 2.46
C GLN A 44 -1.73 16.25 2.49
N ARG A 45 -1.79 16.86 3.67
CA ARG A 45 -1.76 18.33 3.85
C ARG A 45 -0.35 18.93 3.86
N SER A 46 0.70 18.11 3.78
CA SER A 46 2.09 18.57 3.87
C SER A 46 2.62 19.09 2.53
N SER A 47 3.62 19.97 2.60
CA SER A 47 4.39 20.41 1.42
C SER A 47 5.15 19.26 0.75
N ALA A 48 5.53 18.24 1.53
CA ALA A 48 6.17 17.03 1.02
C ALA A 48 5.23 16.24 0.09
N ALA A 49 3.94 16.10 0.43
CA ALA A 49 2.96 15.48 -0.44
C ALA A 49 2.77 16.27 -1.74
N ALA A 50 2.60 17.61 -1.65
CA ALA A 50 2.49 18.46 -2.84
C ALA A 50 3.71 18.30 -3.77
N THR A 51 4.92 18.27 -3.19
CA THR A 51 6.17 18.09 -3.94
C THR A 51 6.26 16.71 -4.58
N LEU A 52 5.87 15.66 -3.86
CA LEU A 52 5.87 14.29 -4.36
C LEU A 52 4.90 14.13 -5.54
N LEU A 53 3.66 14.60 -5.39
CA LEU A 53 2.63 14.50 -6.42
C LEU A 53 3.05 15.24 -7.70
N ALA A 54 3.63 16.44 -7.57
CA ALA A 54 4.15 17.19 -8.71
C ALA A 54 5.27 16.43 -9.45
N LYS A 55 6.17 15.75 -8.70
CA LYS A 55 7.25 14.94 -9.29
C LYS A 55 6.75 13.67 -9.96
N LEU A 56 5.71 13.03 -9.41
CA LEU A 56 5.08 11.86 -10.05
C LEU A 56 4.40 12.28 -11.35
N GLN A 57 3.62 13.36 -11.30
CA GLN A 57 2.92 13.90 -12.45
C GLN A 57 3.90 14.35 -13.57
N SER A 58 5.02 14.99 -13.23
CA SER A 58 6.01 15.40 -14.23
C SER A 58 6.71 14.25 -14.94
N GLN A 59 6.63 13.03 -14.39
CA GLN A 59 7.11 11.79 -15.01
C GLN A 59 5.97 10.99 -15.68
N GLY A 60 4.76 11.56 -15.77
CA GLY A 60 3.61 10.90 -16.38
C GLY A 60 2.98 9.79 -15.52
N ILE A 61 3.27 9.77 -14.22
CA ILE A 61 2.71 8.77 -13.28
C ILE A 61 1.42 9.34 -12.68
N ALA A 62 0.31 8.68 -12.95
CA ALA A 62 -0.98 8.98 -12.36
C ALA A 62 -1.03 8.53 -10.89
N THR A 63 -1.81 9.24 -10.07
CA THR A 63 -1.99 8.91 -8.65
C THR A 63 -3.44 9.06 -8.23
N THR A 64 -3.96 8.11 -7.47
CA THR A 64 -5.24 8.24 -6.75
C THR A 64 -4.96 8.20 -5.25
N LEU A 65 -5.45 9.20 -4.52
CA LEU A 65 -5.22 9.31 -3.08
C LEU A 65 -6.37 8.72 -2.28
N PHE A 66 -6.02 7.98 -1.24
CA PHE A 66 -6.91 7.34 -0.27
C PHE A 66 -6.47 7.74 1.14
N PRO A 67 -6.98 8.86 1.69
CA PRO A 67 -6.68 9.24 3.06
C PRO A 67 -7.35 8.28 4.05
N VAL A 68 -6.60 7.83 5.06
CA VAL A 68 -7.09 6.89 6.08
C VAL A 68 -6.78 7.36 7.50
N THR A 69 -7.70 7.10 8.42
CA THR A 69 -7.60 7.52 9.83
C THR A 69 -8.06 6.41 10.75
N GLY A 70 -7.40 6.31 11.91
CA GLY A 70 -7.74 5.32 12.93
C GLY A 70 -7.26 3.91 12.55
N GLU A 71 -7.64 2.94 13.37
CA GLU A 71 -7.34 1.54 13.12
C GLU A 71 -8.19 0.99 11.97
N PRO A 72 -7.63 0.15 11.08
CA PRO A 72 -8.36 -0.39 9.94
C PRO A 72 -9.50 -1.32 10.39
N THR A 73 -10.73 -1.00 9.98
CA THR A 73 -11.88 -1.91 10.13
C THR A 73 -12.10 -2.76 8.89
N VAL A 74 -12.84 -3.87 9.02
CA VAL A 74 -13.23 -4.74 7.89
C VAL A 74 -13.92 -3.94 6.79
N GLU A 75 -14.90 -3.11 7.16
CA GLU A 75 -15.69 -2.31 6.23
C GLU A 75 -14.83 -1.28 5.50
N GLN A 76 -13.88 -0.66 6.22
CA GLN A 76 -12.94 0.29 5.63
C GLN A 76 -12.03 -0.40 4.62
N ILE A 77 -11.46 -1.56 4.97
CA ILE A 77 -10.60 -2.31 4.05
C ILE A 77 -11.37 -2.76 2.82
N ASP A 78 -12.57 -3.31 2.98
CA ASP A 78 -13.38 -3.78 1.85
C ASP A 78 -13.74 -2.63 0.90
N ALA A 79 -14.18 -1.49 1.43
CA ALA A 79 -14.51 -0.31 0.63
C ALA A 79 -13.29 0.27 -0.09
N LEU A 80 -12.16 0.42 0.61
CA LEU A 80 -10.92 0.93 0.02
C LEU A 80 -10.38 -0.02 -1.05
N SER A 81 -10.46 -1.33 -0.82
CA SER A 81 -9.97 -2.34 -1.76
C SER A 81 -10.77 -2.34 -3.05
N ALA A 82 -12.10 -2.18 -2.97
CA ALA A 82 -12.95 -2.02 -4.14
C ALA A 82 -12.61 -0.76 -4.93
N ALA A 83 -12.35 0.36 -4.24
CA ALA A 83 -11.95 1.61 -4.89
C ALA A 83 -10.57 1.52 -5.57
N VAL A 84 -9.60 0.84 -4.93
CA VAL A 84 -8.27 0.59 -5.50
C VAL A 84 -8.33 -0.38 -6.69
N ALA A 85 -9.11 -1.46 -6.60
CA ALA A 85 -9.32 -2.37 -7.72
C ALA A 85 -9.95 -1.66 -8.92
N SER A 86 -10.91 -0.76 -8.67
CA SER A 86 -11.61 0.01 -9.72
C SER A 86 -10.71 1.02 -10.42
N CYS A 87 -9.73 1.60 -9.72
CA CYS A 87 -8.81 2.57 -10.33
C CYS A 87 -7.71 1.92 -11.17
N LYS A 88 -7.58 0.57 -11.15
CA LYS A 88 -6.58 -0.19 -11.93
C LYS A 88 -5.14 0.27 -11.67
N ALA A 89 -4.83 0.59 -10.41
CA ALA A 89 -3.47 0.95 -10.03
C ALA A 89 -2.49 -0.23 -10.21
N ASP A 90 -1.28 0.07 -10.67
CA ASP A 90 -0.20 -0.90 -10.83
C ASP A 90 0.46 -1.26 -9.50
N ALA A 91 0.34 -0.37 -8.50
CA ALA A 91 0.91 -0.55 -7.18
C ALA A 91 0.15 0.24 -6.11
N VAL A 92 0.21 -0.26 -4.87
CA VAL A 92 -0.23 0.43 -3.67
C VAL A 92 0.98 1.04 -2.97
N VAL A 93 0.88 2.31 -2.57
CA VAL A 93 1.91 3.01 -1.79
C VAL A 93 1.30 3.48 -0.48
N GLY A 94 1.79 2.96 0.64
CA GLY A 94 1.42 3.41 1.98
C GLY A 94 2.37 4.49 2.49
N ILE A 95 1.86 5.68 2.85
CA ILE A 95 2.66 6.79 3.40
C ILE A 95 2.04 7.29 4.70
N GLY A 96 2.62 6.87 5.83
CA GLY A 96 2.09 7.23 7.15
C GLY A 96 2.66 6.41 8.29
N GLY A 97 1.96 6.42 9.43
CA GLY A 97 2.28 5.56 10.57
C GLY A 97 1.71 4.14 10.44
N GLY A 98 1.76 3.37 11.53
CA GLY A 98 1.38 1.94 11.57
C GLY A 98 0.04 1.64 10.91
N SER A 99 -1.04 2.32 11.30
CA SER A 99 -2.38 1.99 10.77
C SER A 99 -2.52 2.29 9.27
N VAL A 100 -1.82 3.31 8.73
CA VAL A 100 -1.77 3.58 7.28
C VAL A 100 -1.06 2.44 6.55
N LEU A 101 0.06 1.96 7.11
CA LEU A 101 0.83 0.89 6.51
C LEU A 101 0.09 -0.45 6.55
N ASP A 102 -0.62 -0.74 7.65
CA ASP A 102 -1.42 -1.96 7.77
C ASP A 102 -2.64 -1.91 6.85
N THR A 103 -3.27 -0.73 6.72
CA THR A 103 -4.31 -0.50 5.70
C THR A 103 -3.76 -0.75 4.29
N ALA A 104 -2.60 -0.18 3.95
CA ALA A 104 -1.99 -0.37 2.64
C ALA A 104 -1.64 -1.84 2.35
N LYS A 105 -1.16 -2.59 3.36
CA LYS A 105 -0.91 -4.04 3.24
C LYS A 105 -2.19 -4.79 2.92
N ALA A 106 -3.25 -4.60 3.71
CA ALA A 106 -4.52 -5.29 3.53
C ALA A 106 -5.16 -4.94 2.17
N VAL A 107 -5.19 -3.65 1.82
CA VAL A 107 -5.71 -3.16 0.53
C VAL A 107 -4.93 -3.73 -0.65
N SER A 108 -3.59 -3.84 -0.57
CA SER A 108 -2.80 -4.43 -1.66
C SER A 108 -3.16 -5.89 -1.97
N VAL A 109 -3.50 -6.66 -0.94
CA VAL A 109 -3.95 -8.06 -1.06
C VAL A 109 -5.38 -8.09 -1.59
N MET A 110 -6.28 -7.37 -0.93
CA MET A 110 -7.71 -7.46 -1.21
C MET A 110 -8.10 -6.86 -2.56
N ALA A 111 -7.45 -5.77 -2.97
CA ALA A 111 -7.65 -5.23 -4.32
C ALA A 111 -7.27 -6.26 -5.40
N TRP A 112 -6.17 -7.01 -5.20
CA TRP A 112 -5.80 -8.11 -6.09
C TRP A 112 -6.86 -9.21 -6.11
N GLN A 113 -7.32 -9.65 -4.93
CA GLN A 113 -8.35 -10.69 -4.83
C GLN A 113 -9.68 -10.29 -5.50
N LEU A 114 -10.08 -9.02 -5.42
CA LEU A 114 -11.27 -8.51 -6.11
C LEU A 114 -11.12 -8.58 -7.64
N THR A 115 -9.91 -8.40 -8.20
CA THR A 115 -9.70 -8.59 -9.65
C THR A 115 -9.87 -10.03 -10.11
N LEU A 116 -9.66 -11.01 -9.22
CA LEU A 116 -9.77 -12.44 -9.52
C LEU A 116 -11.18 -13.01 -9.25
N HIS A 117 -11.85 -12.53 -8.21
CA HIS A 117 -13.07 -13.14 -7.68
C HIS A 117 -14.31 -12.23 -7.77
N GLY A 118 -14.15 -10.96 -8.12
CA GLY A 118 -15.23 -9.97 -8.20
C GLY A 118 -15.62 -9.41 -6.84
N GLU A 119 -16.16 -10.25 -5.96
CA GLU A 119 -16.61 -9.84 -4.61
C GLU A 119 -16.03 -10.77 -3.55
N ILE A 120 -15.26 -10.21 -2.62
CA ILE A 120 -14.69 -10.93 -1.49
C ILE A 120 -14.33 -9.97 -0.35
N SER A 121 -14.71 -10.32 0.88
CA SER A 121 -14.42 -9.54 2.08
C SER A 121 -13.11 -9.98 2.74
N VAL A 122 -12.38 -9.03 3.33
CA VAL A 122 -11.18 -9.28 4.13
C VAL A 122 -11.48 -10.18 5.35
N LEU A 123 -12.73 -10.17 5.85
CA LEU A 123 -13.17 -11.01 6.98
C LEU A 123 -12.86 -12.49 6.76
N ARG A 124 -12.95 -12.96 5.51
CA ARG A 124 -12.67 -14.34 5.10
C ARG A 124 -11.23 -14.78 5.39
N TYR A 125 -10.31 -13.84 5.55
CA TYR A 125 -8.88 -14.08 5.72
C TYR A 125 -8.35 -13.70 7.11
N LEU A 126 -9.19 -13.17 8.00
CA LEU A 126 -8.76 -12.76 9.34
C LEU A 126 -8.39 -13.98 10.20
N GLU A 127 -7.26 -13.90 10.89
CA GLU A 127 -6.79 -14.99 11.75
C GLU A 127 -7.79 -15.30 12.87
N GLY A 128 -8.13 -16.58 13.03
CA GLY A 128 -9.08 -17.05 14.05
C GLY A 128 -10.57 -16.71 13.79
N VAL A 129 -10.88 -16.03 12.68
CA VAL A 129 -12.25 -15.64 12.32
C VAL A 129 -12.62 -16.13 10.92
N GLY A 130 -11.72 -15.91 9.95
CA GLY A 130 -11.89 -16.29 8.56
C GLY A 130 -11.81 -17.78 8.31
N ASP A 131 -12.29 -18.20 7.15
CA ASP A 131 -12.36 -19.59 6.70
C ASP A 131 -11.48 -19.87 5.46
N LEU A 132 -10.74 -18.86 4.99
CA LEU A 132 -9.79 -18.97 3.89
C LEU A 132 -8.35 -18.77 4.38
N PRO A 133 -7.37 -19.49 3.78
CA PRO A 133 -5.96 -19.23 4.05
C PRO A 133 -5.55 -17.85 3.53
N PRO A 134 -4.55 -17.19 4.15
CA PRO A 134 -4.04 -15.91 3.67
C PRO A 134 -3.61 -15.96 2.20
N PRO A 135 -3.98 -14.97 1.38
CA PRO A 135 -3.58 -14.95 -0.03
C PRO A 135 -2.07 -14.83 -0.19
N SER A 136 -1.52 -15.50 -1.21
CA SER A 136 -0.09 -15.45 -1.54
C SER A 136 0.28 -14.32 -2.50
N GLN A 137 -0.70 -13.69 -3.14
CA GLN A 137 -0.51 -12.65 -4.15
C GLN A 137 -1.13 -11.32 -3.69
N ARG A 138 -0.53 -10.23 -4.16
CA ARG A 138 -0.97 -8.87 -3.91
C ARG A 138 -0.50 -7.96 -5.04
N LEU A 139 -1.13 -6.80 -5.17
CA LEU A 139 -0.53 -5.69 -5.90
C LEU A 139 0.84 -5.35 -5.28
N PRO A 140 1.84 -4.95 -6.10
CA PRO A 140 3.09 -4.42 -5.60
C PRO A 140 2.85 -3.36 -4.51
N LEU A 141 3.53 -3.52 -3.37
CA LEU A 141 3.38 -2.65 -2.20
C LEU A 141 4.69 -1.92 -1.93
N ILE A 142 4.60 -0.59 -1.81
CA ILE A 142 5.68 0.28 -1.35
C ILE A 142 5.25 0.90 -0.02
N ALA A 143 6.00 0.65 1.05
CA ALA A 143 5.72 1.18 2.38
C ALA A 143 6.71 2.29 2.74
N ILE A 144 6.19 3.47 3.08
CA ILE A 144 6.97 4.65 3.45
C ILE A 144 6.55 5.09 4.86
N PRO A 145 7.22 4.59 5.92
CA PRO A 145 6.88 4.92 7.30
C PRO A 145 7.18 6.38 7.62
N THR A 146 6.29 7.04 8.36
CA THR A 146 6.48 8.42 8.85
C THR A 146 6.55 8.52 10.37
N THR A 147 6.45 7.39 11.07
CA THR A 147 6.57 7.28 12.53
C THR A 147 7.69 6.29 12.85
N ALA A 148 8.52 6.62 13.83
CA ALA A 148 9.65 5.81 14.30
C ALA A 148 9.37 5.27 15.71
#